data_AF-A0A2L1UYX3-F1
#
_entry.id   AF-A0A2L1UYX3-F1
#
_cell.length_a   1.000
_cell.length_b   1.000
_cell.length_c   1.000
_cell.angle_alpha   90.00
_cell.angle_beta   90.00
_cell.angle_gamma   90.00
#
_symmetry.space_group_name_H-M   'P 1'
#
loop_
_entity.id
_entity.type
_entity.pdbx_description
1 polymer ?
#
loop_
_entity_poly.entity_id
_entity_poly.type
_entity_poly.pdbx_seq_one_letter_code
_entity_poly.pdbx_strand_id
1 'polypeptide(L)'
;MTAKERNRVLTIRNVSAEVDDAIASQARAHGRSKSEFVQELLTATFGDLIGNFCRANGWVALSDQEVAKMIDAKLSDYWFEAAQTLAENRAYCRILSLRTEDELNEILKAAIPLLAIRAKHMSDVTVLPHGVSMTFALFIEAAKRESATLLAFHRDLFYRITKEQFFDQVDEIREALRLPKVERPC
;
A
#
# COMPACT_ATOMS: atom_id res chain seq x y z
N MET A 1 23.78 -10.66 -13.30
CA MET A 1 22.86 -11.61 -13.97
C MET A 1 21.46 -11.00 -13.93
N THR A 2 21.00 -10.44 -15.04
CA THR A 2 19.65 -9.88 -15.16
C THR A 2 18.66 -11.02 -15.30
N ALA A 3 17.74 -11.17 -14.34
CA ALA A 3 16.62 -12.08 -14.48
C ALA A 3 15.76 -11.57 -15.65
N LYS A 4 15.84 -12.27 -16.79
CA LYS A 4 14.98 -12.03 -17.94
C LYS A 4 13.52 -12.10 -17.46
N GLU A 5 12.77 -11.01 -17.60
CA GLU A 5 11.33 -10.97 -17.34
C GLU A 5 10.67 -12.17 -18.03
N ARG A 6 10.19 -13.12 -17.23
CA ARG A 6 9.49 -14.30 -17.75
C ARG A 6 8.04 -13.90 -18.01
N ASN A 7 7.80 -13.22 -19.12
CA ASN A 7 6.44 -12.94 -19.57
C ASN A 7 5.70 -14.26 -19.83
N ARG A 8 4.55 -14.42 -19.18
CA ARG A 8 3.64 -15.56 -19.33
C ARG A 8 2.47 -15.11 -20.19
N VAL A 9 2.15 -15.89 -21.22
CA VAL A 9 0.96 -15.67 -22.05
C VAL A 9 -0.19 -16.49 -21.47
N LEU A 10 -1.29 -15.81 -21.14
CA LEU A 10 -2.53 -16.43 -20.69
C LEU A 10 -3.56 -16.37 -21.84
N THR A 11 -4.17 -17.52 -22.17
CA THR A 11 -5.30 -17.58 -23.09
C THR A 11 -6.54 -18.03 -22.32
N ILE A 12 -7.55 -17.18 -22.23
CA ILE A 12 -8.84 -17.49 -21.62
C ILE A 12 -9.79 -17.96 -22.73
N ARG A 13 -10.32 -19.19 -22.61
CA ARG A 13 -11.24 -19.77 -23.60
C ARG A 13 -12.66 -19.78 -23.05
N ASN A 14 -13.65 -19.83 -23.96
CA ASN A 14 -15.07 -19.92 -23.64
C ASN A 14 -15.64 -18.71 -22.86
N VAL A 15 -15.11 -17.51 -23.09
CA VAL A 15 -15.72 -16.26 -22.60
C VAL A 15 -17.00 -16.01 -23.42
N SER A 16 -18.13 -15.74 -22.77
CA SER A 16 -19.38 -15.44 -23.48
C SER A 16 -19.27 -14.11 -24.23
N ALA A 17 -20.01 -13.97 -25.33
CA ALA A 17 -20.02 -12.74 -26.13
C ALA A 17 -20.41 -11.51 -25.29
N GLU A 18 -21.42 -11.67 -24.42
CA GLU A 18 -21.86 -10.62 -23.49
C GLU A 18 -20.73 -10.13 -22.57
N VAL A 19 -19.91 -11.05 -22.05
CA VAL A 19 -18.77 -10.68 -21.18
C VAL A 19 -17.65 -10.02 -21.99
N ASP A 20 -17.33 -10.50 -23.19
CA ASP A 20 -16.33 -9.83 -24.05
C ASP A 20 -16.76 -8.41 -24.44
N ASP A 21 -18.05 -8.22 -24.74
CA ASP A 21 -18.62 -6.91 -25.06
C ASP A 21 -18.57 -5.96 -23.86
N ALA A 22 -18.86 -6.46 -22.66
CA ALA A 22 -18.73 -5.69 -21.42
C ALA A 22 -17.27 -5.27 -21.16
N ILE A 23 -16.31 -6.17 -21.34
CA ILE A 23 -14.87 -5.86 -21.23
C ILE A 23 -14.47 -4.80 -22.27
N ALA A 24 -14.93 -4.93 -23.51
CA ALA A 24 -14.66 -3.95 -24.58
C ALA A 24 -15.19 -2.56 -24.22
N SER A 25 -16.42 -2.50 -23.70
CA SER A 25 -17.05 -1.25 -23.28
C SER A 25 -16.28 -0.59 -22.15
N GLN A 26 -15.94 -1.33 -21.10
CA GLN A 26 -15.18 -0.81 -19.97
C GLN A 26 -13.78 -0.36 -20.38
N ALA A 27 -13.05 -1.15 -21.16
CA ALA A 27 -11.73 -0.77 -21.65
C ALA A 27 -11.76 0.56 -22.41
N ARG A 28 -12.74 0.74 -23.31
CA ARG A 28 -12.95 2.00 -24.04
C ARG A 28 -13.29 3.17 -23.11
N ALA A 29 -14.16 2.97 -22.12
CA ALA A 29 -14.51 4.00 -21.15
C ALA A 29 -13.29 4.48 -20.34
N HIS A 30 -12.32 3.61 -20.12
CA HIS A 30 -11.05 3.92 -19.44
C HIS A 30 -9.92 4.32 -20.39
N GLY A 31 -10.16 4.44 -21.70
CA GLY A 31 -9.14 4.80 -22.69
C GLY A 31 -8.03 3.76 -22.87
N ARG A 32 -8.31 2.49 -22.55
CA ARG A 32 -7.36 1.36 -22.62
C ARG A 32 -7.74 0.37 -23.72
N SER A 33 -6.78 -0.42 -24.20
CA SER A 33 -7.11 -1.61 -25.00
C SER A 33 -7.73 -2.71 -24.12
N LYS A 34 -8.49 -3.63 -24.72
CA LYS A 34 -9.04 -4.80 -23.99
C LYS A 34 -7.97 -5.60 -23.25
N SER A 35 -6.82 -5.80 -23.90
CA SER A 35 -5.72 -6.59 -23.33
C SER A 35 -5.10 -5.89 -22.12
N GLU A 36 -4.82 -4.59 -22.23
CA GLU A 36 -4.30 -3.80 -21.11
C GLU A 36 -5.29 -3.77 -19.95
N PHE A 37 -6.57 -3.55 -20.22
CA PHE A 37 -7.62 -3.52 -19.19
C PHE A 37 -7.72 -4.87 -18.45
N VAL A 38 -7.71 -6.00 -19.17
CA VAL A 38 -7.73 -7.33 -18.54
C VAL A 38 -6.43 -7.61 -17.78
N GLN A 39 -5.28 -7.20 -18.31
CA GLN A 39 -3.99 -7.36 -17.62
C GLN A 39 -3.94 -6.54 -16.33
N GLU A 40 -4.40 -5.29 -16.35
CA GLU A 40 -4.55 -4.43 -15.19
C GLU A 40 -5.51 -5.07 -14.18
N LEU A 41 -6.65 -5.59 -14.63
CA LEU A 41 -7.60 -6.30 -13.77
C LEU A 41 -6.99 -7.54 -13.12
N LEU A 42 -6.29 -8.39 -13.89
CA LEU A 42 -5.64 -9.59 -13.36
C LEU A 42 -4.52 -9.22 -12.38
N THR A 43 -3.74 -8.19 -12.68
CA THR A 43 -2.71 -7.67 -11.78
C THR A 43 -3.32 -7.11 -10.51
N ALA A 44 -4.41 -6.35 -10.60
CA ALA A 44 -5.12 -5.81 -9.43
C ALA A 44 -5.78 -6.92 -8.60
N THR A 45 -6.29 -7.98 -9.24
CA THR A 45 -7.03 -9.06 -8.58
C THR A 45 -6.10 -10.11 -7.98
N PHE A 46 -5.08 -10.52 -8.72
CA PHE A 46 -4.22 -11.65 -8.38
C PHE A 46 -2.79 -11.24 -8.06
N GLY A 47 -2.33 -10.08 -8.55
CA GLY A 47 -1.02 -9.54 -8.24
C GLY A 47 -0.94 -9.03 -6.80
N ASP A 48 0.29 -8.86 -6.35
CA ASP A 48 0.63 -8.18 -5.11
C ASP A 48 1.19 -6.81 -5.45
N LEU A 49 0.32 -5.83 -5.73
CA LEU A 49 0.74 -4.51 -6.20
C LEU A 49 1.77 -3.88 -5.24
N ILE A 50 1.46 -3.82 -3.95
CA ILE A 50 2.33 -3.23 -2.93
C ILE A 50 3.59 -4.08 -2.73
N GLY A 51 3.46 -5.40 -2.60
CA GLY A 51 4.62 -6.25 -2.36
C GLY A 51 5.57 -6.35 -3.55
N ASN A 52 5.06 -6.32 -4.79
CA ASN A 52 5.89 -6.21 -6.00
C ASN A 52 6.61 -4.86 -6.03
N PHE A 53 5.87 -3.77 -5.81
CA PHE A 53 6.43 -2.42 -5.79
C PHE A 53 7.55 -2.29 -4.76
N CYS A 54 7.34 -2.74 -3.52
CA CYS A 54 8.35 -2.71 -2.47
C CYS A 54 9.61 -3.52 -2.82
N ARG A 55 9.46 -4.63 -3.55
CA ARG A 55 10.59 -5.48 -3.98
C ARG A 55 11.39 -4.89 -5.14
N ALA A 56 10.74 -4.16 -6.05
CA ALA A 56 11.36 -3.67 -7.27
C ALA A 56 11.83 -2.20 -7.17
N ASN A 57 11.22 -1.39 -6.31
CA ASN A 57 11.46 0.03 -6.26
C ASN A 57 12.66 0.39 -5.36
N GLY A 58 13.73 0.89 -5.98
CA GLY A 58 14.96 1.28 -5.26
C GLY A 58 14.77 2.43 -4.26
N TRP A 59 13.73 3.25 -4.42
CA TRP A 59 13.44 4.33 -3.48
C TRP A 59 12.83 3.81 -2.19
N VAL A 60 11.96 2.80 -2.25
CA VAL A 60 11.46 2.11 -1.06
C VAL A 60 12.64 1.54 -0.27
N ALA A 61 13.59 0.89 -0.94
CA ALA A 61 14.78 0.34 -0.29
C ALA A 61 15.65 1.42 0.38
N LEU A 62 15.79 2.60 -0.24
CA LEU A 62 16.51 3.72 0.36
C LEU A 62 15.76 4.28 1.58
N SER A 63 14.45 4.51 1.45
CA SER A 63 13.62 5.03 2.54
C SER A 63 13.51 4.06 3.72
N ASP A 64 13.52 2.75 3.48
CA ASP A 64 13.59 1.74 4.53
C ASP A 64 14.86 1.89 5.37
N GLN A 65 16.01 2.12 4.73
CA GLN A 65 17.28 2.34 5.43
C GLN A 65 17.27 3.63 6.25
N GLU A 66 16.64 4.69 5.73
CA GLU A 66 16.48 5.94 6.46
C GLU A 66 15.59 5.76 7.69
N VAL A 67 14.44 5.09 7.53
CA VAL A 67 13.53 4.78 8.64
C VAL A 67 14.22 3.93 9.71
N ALA A 68 14.97 2.90 9.31
CA ALA A 68 15.73 2.07 10.26
C ALA A 68 16.73 2.91 11.07
N LYS A 69 17.46 3.83 10.43
CA LYS A 69 18.36 4.76 11.12
C LYS A 69 17.64 5.70 12.08
N MET A 70 16.42 6.15 11.77
CA MET A 70 15.66 7.08 12.62
C MET A 70 15.34 6.49 14.00
N ILE A 71 15.26 5.16 14.12
CA ILE A 71 14.90 4.46 15.36
C ILE A 71 16.00 3.51 15.87
N ASP A 72 17.23 3.64 15.36
CA ASP A 72 18.36 2.76 15.69
C ASP A 72 18.05 1.25 15.51
N ALA A 73 17.24 0.93 14.50
CA ALA A 73 16.89 -0.44 14.12
C ALA A 73 17.75 -0.93 12.96
N LYS A 74 17.78 -2.26 12.78
CA LYS A 74 18.35 -2.89 11.59
C LYS A 74 17.23 -3.29 10.63
N LEU A 75 17.52 -3.34 9.34
CA LEU A 75 16.64 -4.04 8.40
C LEU A 75 16.85 -5.55 8.54
N SER A 76 15.77 -6.33 8.40
CA SER A 76 15.84 -7.79 8.40
C SER A 76 16.73 -8.27 7.26
N ASP A 77 17.55 -9.29 7.52
CA ASP A 77 18.37 -9.95 6.49
C ASP A 77 17.49 -10.83 5.56
N TYR A 78 16.24 -11.11 5.95
CA TYR A 78 15.31 -11.97 5.22
C TYR A 78 14.32 -11.13 4.41
N TRP A 79 14.60 -10.94 3.12
CA TRP A 79 13.74 -10.23 2.17
C TRP A 79 12.31 -10.79 2.02
N PHE A 80 12.07 -12.04 2.42
CA PHE A 80 10.74 -12.67 2.40
C PHE A 80 9.89 -12.28 3.62
N GLU A 81 10.48 -11.70 4.65
CA GLU A 81 9.78 -11.04 5.74
C GLU A 81 9.38 -9.64 5.28
N ALA A 82 8.46 -9.58 4.32
CA ALA A 82 7.82 -8.32 3.96
C ALA A 82 7.06 -7.79 5.19
N ALA A 83 6.95 -6.46 5.29
CA ALA A 83 6.22 -5.81 6.38
C ALA A 83 4.75 -6.26 6.48
N GLN A 84 4.21 -6.76 5.37
CA GLN A 84 2.80 -7.06 5.18
C GLN A 84 2.62 -8.37 4.42
N THR A 85 1.58 -9.11 4.79
CA THR A 85 1.09 -10.27 4.06
C THR A 85 0.33 -9.84 2.79
N LEU A 86 0.17 -10.76 1.82
CA LEU A 86 -0.64 -10.50 0.62
C LEU A 86 -2.08 -10.08 0.95
N ALA A 87 -2.67 -10.63 2.01
CA ALA A 87 -4.01 -10.28 2.44
C ALA A 87 -4.08 -8.82 2.94
N GLU A 88 -3.08 -8.39 3.71
CA GLU A 88 -2.96 -7.01 4.17
C GLU A 88 -2.73 -6.07 2.98
N ASN A 89 -1.82 -6.38 2.05
CA ASN A 89 -1.60 -5.58 0.84
C ASN A 89 -2.89 -5.36 0.04
N ARG A 90 -3.71 -6.41 -0.12
CA ARG A 90 -5.00 -6.29 -0.78
C ARG A 90 -6.00 -5.43 0.01
N ALA A 91 -6.00 -5.52 1.34
CA ALA A 91 -6.82 -4.66 2.17
C ALA A 91 -6.41 -3.18 2.04
N TYR A 92 -5.11 -2.87 1.99
CA TYR A 92 -4.63 -1.52 1.67
C TYR A 92 -5.15 -1.04 0.31
N CYS A 93 -4.96 -1.82 -0.75
CA CYS A 93 -5.42 -1.46 -2.09
C CYS A 93 -6.95 -1.27 -2.17
N ARG A 94 -7.71 -2.08 -1.43
CA ARG A 94 -9.16 -1.94 -1.38
C ARG A 94 -9.59 -0.68 -0.63
N ILE A 95 -9.07 -0.47 0.59
CA ILE A 95 -9.50 0.63 1.46
C ILE A 95 -9.06 1.98 0.90
N LEU A 96 -7.86 2.06 0.34
CA LEU A 96 -7.31 3.30 -0.24
C LEU A 96 -7.60 3.43 -1.75
N SER A 97 -8.33 2.48 -2.33
CA SER A 97 -8.67 2.43 -3.76
C SER A 97 -7.47 2.48 -4.72
N LEU A 98 -6.35 1.86 -4.33
CA LEU A 98 -5.11 1.81 -5.10
C LEU A 98 -5.19 0.78 -6.21
N ARG A 99 -4.66 1.12 -7.39
CA ARG A 99 -4.71 0.32 -8.62
C ARG A 99 -3.37 0.30 -9.36
N THR A 100 -2.49 1.28 -9.18
CA THR A 100 -1.24 1.41 -9.96
C THR A 100 -0.01 1.65 -9.10
N GLU A 101 1.17 1.39 -9.67
CA GLU A 101 2.46 1.69 -9.03
C GLU A 101 2.75 3.20 -8.98
N ASP A 102 2.20 3.99 -9.91
CA ASP A 102 2.34 5.44 -9.90
C ASP A 102 1.65 6.06 -8.68
N GLU A 103 0.47 5.55 -8.31
CA GLU A 103 -0.21 5.97 -7.07
C GLU A 103 0.64 5.66 -5.83
N LEU A 104 1.29 4.49 -5.80
CA LEU A 104 2.20 4.14 -4.70
C LEU A 104 3.44 5.04 -4.65
N ASN A 105 4.02 5.37 -5.80
CA ASN A 105 5.11 6.33 -5.90
C ASN A 105 4.71 7.69 -5.34
N GLU A 106 3.57 8.25 -5.77
CA GLU A 106 3.10 9.56 -5.29
C GLU A 106 2.81 9.56 -3.79
N ILE A 107 2.21 8.49 -3.27
CA ILE A 107 2.00 8.31 -1.83
C ILE A 107 3.33 8.31 -1.07
N LEU A 108 4.32 7.56 -1.56
CA LEU A 108 5.64 7.50 -0.93
C LEU A 108 6.31 8.89 -0.92
N LYS A 109 6.30 9.62 -2.05
CA LYS A 109 6.90 10.97 -2.12
C LYS A 109 6.30 11.90 -1.07
N ALA A 110 4.97 11.91 -1.00
CA ALA A 110 4.22 12.79 -0.11
C ALA A 110 4.43 12.42 1.37
N ALA A 111 4.74 11.15 1.67
CA ALA A 111 4.92 10.67 3.02
C ALA A 111 6.31 10.94 3.62
N ILE A 112 7.36 11.15 2.80
CA ILE A 112 8.75 11.29 3.27
C ILE A 112 8.91 12.26 4.45
N PRO A 113 8.35 13.49 4.43
CA PRO A 113 8.51 14.43 5.53
C PRO A 113 7.88 13.97 6.86
N LEU A 114 7.00 12.97 6.81
CA LEU A 114 6.20 12.48 7.93
C LEU A 114 6.64 11.09 8.41
N LEU A 115 7.56 10.43 7.72
CA LEU A 115 8.03 9.09 8.07
C LEU A 115 8.59 9.04 9.50
N ALA A 116 9.29 10.09 9.94
CA ALA A 116 9.84 10.18 11.29
C ALA A 116 8.76 10.19 12.38
N ILE A 117 7.57 10.75 12.11
CA ILE A 117 6.46 10.72 13.07
C ILE A 117 5.99 9.28 13.23
N ARG A 118 5.80 8.58 12.12
CA ARG A 118 5.36 7.17 12.16
C ARG A 118 6.42 6.25 12.76
N ALA A 119 7.69 6.51 12.50
CA ALA A 119 8.80 5.72 13.04
C ALA A 119 8.86 5.77 14.57
N LYS A 120 8.55 6.92 15.19
CA LYS A 120 8.50 7.05 16.66
C LYS A 120 7.52 6.09 17.32
N HIS A 121 6.43 5.72 16.65
CA HIS A 121 5.47 4.73 17.17
C HIS A 121 6.03 3.30 17.19
N MET A 122 7.23 3.10 16.66
CA MET A 122 7.92 1.81 16.55
C MET A 122 9.30 1.85 17.24
N SER A 123 9.53 2.79 18.17
CA SER A 123 10.83 3.01 18.82
C SER A 123 11.42 1.80 19.53
N ASP A 124 10.57 0.86 19.97
CA ASP A 124 11.01 -0.33 20.70
C ASP A 124 11.35 -1.51 19.76
N VAL A 125 11.23 -1.31 18.45
CA VAL A 125 11.47 -2.34 17.44
C VAL A 125 12.92 -2.30 16.98
N THR A 126 13.64 -3.42 17.18
CA THR A 126 15.07 -3.53 16.85
C THR A 126 15.35 -4.01 15.44
N VAL A 127 14.37 -4.65 14.79
CA VAL A 127 14.48 -5.18 13.43
C VAL A 127 13.23 -4.79 12.64
N LEU A 128 13.42 -4.11 11.52
CA LEU A 128 12.36 -3.70 10.61
C LEU A 128 12.34 -4.58 9.34
N PRO A 129 11.16 -4.98 8.88
CA PRO A 129 11.02 -5.68 7.61
C PRO A 129 11.25 -4.76 6.41
N HIS A 130 11.53 -5.34 5.25
CA HIS A 130 11.56 -4.61 3.99
C HIS A 130 10.14 -4.14 3.59
N GLY A 131 10.05 -2.96 2.98
CA GLY A 131 8.79 -2.29 2.64
C GLY A 131 8.15 -1.53 3.82
N VAL A 132 8.87 -1.35 4.94
CA VAL A 132 8.36 -0.63 6.11
C VAL A 132 8.05 0.83 5.80
N SER A 133 8.87 1.49 4.99
CA SER A 133 8.64 2.89 4.58
C SER A 133 7.34 3.02 3.77
N MET A 134 7.04 2.06 2.89
CA MET A 134 5.78 2.01 2.16
C MET A 134 4.60 1.76 3.10
N THR A 135 4.76 0.86 4.07
CA THR A 135 3.74 0.61 5.11
C THR A 135 3.41 1.89 5.88
N PHE A 136 4.44 2.66 6.24
CA PHE A 136 4.28 3.94 6.92
C PHE A 136 3.61 4.97 6.03
N ALA A 137 4.02 5.05 4.76
CA ALA A 137 3.43 5.95 3.78
C ALA A 137 1.93 5.66 3.56
N LEU A 138 1.54 4.39 3.50
CA LEU A 138 0.13 3.99 3.40
C LEU A 138 -0.68 4.37 4.65
N PHE A 139 -0.09 4.27 5.85
CA PHE A 139 -0.72 4.76 7.08
C PHE A 139 -0.91 6.28 7.05
N ILE A 140 0.12 7.02 6.62
CA ILE A 140 0.07 8.48 6.48
C ILE A 140 -0.99 8.90 5.47
N GLU A 141 -1.13 8.17 4.36
CA GLU A 141 -2.19 8.40 3.38
C GLU A 141 -3.58 8.11 3.94
N ALA A 142 -3.73 7.03 4.71
CA ALA A 142 -4.98 6.71 5.39
C ALA A 142 -5.38 7.79 6.41
N ALA A 143 -4.42 8.39 7.13
CA ALA A 143 -4.67 9.43 8.12
C ALA A 143 -5.40 10.66 7.57
N LYS A 144 -5.31 10.90 6.24
CA LYS A 144 -6.01 11.98 5.53
C LYS A 144 -7.49 11.69 5.28
N ARG A 145 -7.92 10.44 5.45
CA ARG A 145 -9.28 9.98 5.13
C ARG A 145 -10.25 10.28 6.27
N GLU A 146 -11.54 10.09 6.00
CA GLU A 146 -12.63 10.27 6.95
C GLU A 146 -12.75 9.11 7.95
N SER A 147 -13.45 9.35 9.07
CA SER A 147 -13.56 8.40 10.19
C SER A 147 -14.06 7.01 9.77
N ALA A 148 -15.00 6.93 8.83
CA ALA A 148 -15.52 5.65 8.33
C ALA A 148 -14.44 4.80 7.65
N THR A 149 -13.58 5.43 6.85
CA THR A 149 -12.45 4.76 6.20
C THR A 149 -11.40 4.33 7.22
N LEU A 150 -11.10 5.21 8.20
CA LEU A 150 -10.16 4.93 9.28
C LEU A 150 -10.62 3.76 10.18
N LEU A 151 -11.92 3.63 10.43
CA LEU A 151 -12.47 2.48 11.16
C LEU A 151 -12.27 1.17 10.41
N ALA A 152 -12.50 1.15 9.09
CA ALA A 152 -12.23 -0.02 8.26
C ALA A 152 -10.72 -0.37 8.26
N PHE A 153 -9.87 0.65 8.21
CA PHE A 153 -8.42 0.50 8.27
C PHE A 153 -7.95 -0.08 9.60
N HIS A 154 -8.49 0.39 10.72
CA HIS A 154 -8.19 -0.18 12.04
C HIS A 154 -8.61 -1.65 12.11
N ARG A 155 -9.85 -1.95 11.75
CA ARG A 155 -10.41 -3.31 11.80
C ARG A 155 -9.61 -4.31 10.94
N ASP A 156 -9.23 -3.91 9.73
CA ASP A 156 -8.66 -4.84 8.75
C ASP A 156 -7.12 -4.93 8.81
N LEU A 157 -6.43 -3.88 9.29
CA LEU A 157 -4.97 -3.76 9.19
C LEU A 157 -4.26 -3.44 10.51
N PHE A 158 -4.93 -2.75 11.44
CA PHE A 158 -4.34 -2.30 12.72
C PHE A 158 -5.05 -2.91 13.94
N TYR A 159 -5.64 -4.09 13.78
CA TYR A 159 -6.44 -4.79 14.81
C TYR A 159 -5.64 -5.18 16.06
N ARG A 160 -4.30 -5.09 16.02
CA ARG A 160 -3.41 -5.42 17.14
C ARG A 160 -3.26 -4.29 18.16
N ILE A 161 -3.59 -3.06 17.79
CA ILE A 161 -3.60 -1.91 18.71
C ILE A 161 -5.05 -1.52 19.02
N THR A 162 -5.25 -0.84 20.16
CA THR A 162 -6.59 -0.33 20.52
C THR A 162 -7.05 0.73 19.52
N LYS A 163 -8.37 0.96 19.43
CA LYS A 163 -8.92 2.01 18.56
C LYS A 163 -8.41 3.39 19.00
N GLU A 164 -8.33 3.61 20.30
CA GLU A 164 -7.87 4.83 20.93
C GLU A 164 -6.42 5.12 20.51
N GLN A 165 -5.51 4.16 20.71
CA GLN A 165 -4.11 4.28 20.28
C GLN A 165 -4.00 4.52 18.77
N PHE A 166 -4.80 3.82 17.96
CA PHE A 166 -4.79 4.01 16.51
C PHE A 166 -5.18 5.44 16.12
N PHE A 167 -6.28 5.96 16.66
CA PHE A 167 -6.72 7.32 16.37
C PHE A 167 -5.79 8.39 16.93
N ASP A 168 -5.10 8.13 18.05
CA ASP A 168 -4.08 9.03 18.59
C ASP A 168 -2.89 9.13 17.63
N GLN A 169 -2.40 7.99 17.11
CA GLN A 169 -1.34 7.96 16.09
C GLN A 169 -1.78 8.65 14.78
N VAL A 170 -3.05 8.51 14.39
CA VAL A 170 -3.62 9.24 13.23
C VAL A 170 -3.66 10.74 13.48
N ASP A 171 -4.08 11.17 14.67
CA ASP A 171 -4.19 12.59 15.02
C ASP A 171 -2.82 13.29 15.04
N GLU A 172 -1.74 12.61 15.44
CA GLU A 172 -0.38 13.15 15.33
C GLU A 172 0.02 13.45 13.87
N ILE A 173 -0.35 12.57 12.94
CA ILE A 173 -0.13 12.80 11.50
C ILE A 173 -1.00 13.94 10.99
N ARG A 174 -2.28 13.98 11.40
CA ARG A 174 -3.21 15.05 11.00
C ARG A 174 -2.77 16.41 11.52
N GLU A 175 -2.24 16.48 12.75
CA GLU A 175 -1.66 17.70 13.31
C GLU A 175 -0.49 18.21 12.46
N ALA A 176 0.45 17.33 12.09
CA ALA A 176 1.57 17.69 11.21
C ALA A 176 1.12 18.16 9.82
N LEU A 177 -0.01 17.62 9.33
CA LEU A 177 -0.67 18.02 8.09
C LEU A 177 -1.61 19.23 8.24
N ARG A 178 -1.77 19.78 9.45
CA ARG A 178 -2.73 20.85 9.78
C ARG A 178 -4.18 20.50 9.43
N LEU A 179 -4.54 19.24 9.58
CA LEU A 179 -5.89 18.73 9.44
C LEU A 179 -6.60 18.70 10.81
N PRO A 180 -7.93 18.85 10.85
CA PRO A 180 -8.68 18.69 12.09
C PRO A 180 -8.54 17.26 12.60
N LYS A 181 -8.53 17.08 13.93
CA LYS A 181 -8.55 15.76 14.56
C LYS A 181 -9.75 14.94 14.10
N VAL A 182 -9.61 13.62 14.16
CA VAL A 182 -10.69 12.71 13.79
C VAL A 182 -11.80 12.80 14.82
N GLU A 183 -13.04 12.98 14.36
CA GLU A 183 -14.22 12.83 15.21
C GLU A 183 -14.27 11.38 15.71
N ARG A 184 -14.11 11.21 17.02
CA ARG A 184 -14.09 9.90 17.65
C ARG A 184 -15.50 9.30 17.55
N PRO A 185 -15.68 8.15 16.88
CA PRO A 185 -16.98 7.52 16.78
C PRO A 185 -17.39 7.03 18.19
N CYS A 186 -18.57 7.46 18.63
CA CYS A 186 -19.20 7.05 19.89
C CYS A 186 -19.49 5.55 19.93
#